data_AF-A0A7C7URT0-F1
#
_entry.id   AF-A0A7C7URT0-F1
#
_cell.length_a   1.000
_cell.length_b   1.000
_cell.length_c   1.000
_cell.angle_alpha   90.00
_cell.angle_beta   90.00
_cell.angle_gamma   90.00
#
_symmetry.space_group_name_H-M   'P 1'
#
loop_
_entity.id
_entity.type
_entity.pdbx_description
1 polymer ?
#
loop_
_entity_poly.entity_id
_entity_poly.type
_entity_poly.pdbx_seq_one_letter_code
_entity_poly.pdbx_strand_id
1 'polypeptide(L)'
;MSRSRVQKFVADICSEIRDLSPEVELDISYEPFEDVDATIRVYPPTEEAGELIDETIHRRTFDILLDEGYHISVLVFEPDGAQRSSELEVTERTDGLGVPEMFCLNCGTQLPDDAHFCQSGENIGGNYDSGEE
;
A
#
# COMPACT_ATOMS: atom_id res chain seq x y z
N MET A 1 1.05 -6.43 -20.30
CA MET A 1 1.59 -5.29 -19.54
C MET A 1 2.74 -5.77 -18.67
N SER A 2 3.80 -4.97 -18.49
CA SER A 2 4.97 -5.38 -17.70
C SER A 2 4.78 -4.95 -16.24
N ARG A 3 4.65 -5.92 -15.34
CA ARG A 3 4.49 -5.69 -13.88
C ARG A 3 5.59 -4.79 -13.31
N SER A 4 6.79 -4.84 -13.89
CA SER A 4 7.93 -4.00 -13.51
C SER A 4 7.73 -2.50 -13.82
N ARG A 5 6.96 -2.14 -14.85
CA ARG A 5 6.68 -0.72 -15.18
C ARG A 5 5.63 -0.13 -14.23
N VAL A 6 4.55 -0.85 -13.96
CA VAL A 6 3.52 -0.44 -12.98
C VAL A 6 4.15 -0.24 -11.60
N GLN A 7 4.98 -1.19 -11.16
CA GLN A 7 5.70 -1.07 -9.89
C GLN A 7 6.56 0.19 -9.80
N LYS A 8 7.21 0.58 -10.90
CA LYS A 8 7.98 1.82 -10.95
C LYS A 8 7.09 3.05 -10.79
N PHE A 9 5.98 3.13 -11.51
CA PHE A 9 5.05 4.25 -11.39
C PHE A 9 4.44 4.34 -10.00
N VAL A 10 4.06 3.20 -9.40
CA VAL A 10 3.56 3.15 -8.03
C VAL A 10 4.63 3.63 -7.05
N ALA A 11 5.89 3.21 -7.19
CA ALA A 11 6.99 3.67 -6.36
C ALA A 11 7.24 5.19 -6.50
N ASP A 12 7.19 5.71 -7.72
CA ASP A 12 7.34 7.14 -8.00
C ASP A 12 6.20 7.95 -7.33
N ILE A 13 4.95 7.49 -7.45
CA ILE A 13 3.78 8.11 -6.80
C ILE A 13 3.91 8.06 -5.27
N CYS A 14 4.28 6.91 -4.70
CA CYS A 14 4.46 6.79 -3.24
C CYS A 14 5.59 7.70 -2.72
N SER A 15 6.66 7.89 -3.50
CA SER A 15 7.72 8.85 -3.16
C SER A 15 7.16 10.28 -3.13
N GLU A 16 6.42 10.67 -4.17
CA GLU A 16 5.81 12.00 -4.27
C GLU A 16 4.83 12.26 -3.11
N ILE A 17 4.00 11.28 -2.76
CA ILE A 17 3.09 11.37 -1.60
C ILE A 17 3.87 11.59 -0.30
N ARG A 18 4.99 10.88 -0.11
CA ARG A 18 5.85 11.04 1.08
C ARG A 18 6.62 12.36 1.10
N ASP A 19 6.95 12.91 -0.06
CA ASP A 19 7.55 14.24 -0.17
C ASP A 19 6.55 15.34 0.25
N LEU A 20 5.26 15.15 -0.04
CA LEU A 20 4.18 16.04 0.40
C LEU A 20 3.85 15.90 1.89
N SER A 21 3.82 14.66 2.40
CA SER A 21 3.54 14.36 3.80
C SER A 21 4.39 13.17 4.27
N PRO A 22 5.52 13.40 4.96
CA PRO A 22 6.43 12.32 5.37
C PRO A 22 5.82 11.32 6.37
N GLU A 23 4.79 11.74 7.10
CA GLU A 23 4.11 10.96 8.13
C GLU A 23 2.92 10.15 7.59
N VAL A 24 2.68 10.20 6.27
CA VAL A 24 1.58 9.49 5.61
C VAL A 24 1.76 7.98 5.66
N GLU A 25 0.68 7.28 6.02
CA GLU A 25 0.62 5.82 5.90
C GLU A 25 0.06 5.45 4.51
N LEU A 26 0.68 4.44 3.89
CA LEU A 26 0.33 3.97 2.55
C LEU A 26 0.11 2.45 2.57
N ASP A 27 -0.96 2.01 1.90
CA ASP A 27 -1.22 0.60 1.63
C ASP A 27 -1.37 0.40 0.11
N ILE A 28 -0.65 -0.57 -0.44
CA ILE A 28 -0.52 -0.77 -1.88
C ILE A 28 -1.03 -2.16 -2.22
N SER A 29 -2.00 -2.24 -3.15
CA SER A 29 -2.42 -3.50 -3.75
C SER A 29 -2.15 -3.49 -5.25
N TYR A 30 -1.63 -4.62 -5.76
CA TYR A 30 -1.48 -4.91 -7.18
C TYR A 30 -2.49 -5.97 -7.63
N GLU A 31 -3.49 -6.27 -6.80
CA GLU A 31 -4.57 -7.16 -7.17
C GLU A 31 -5.40 -6.45 -8.24
N PRO A 32 -5.44 -7.01 -9.48
CA PRO A 32 -6.17 -6.38 -10.55
C PRO A 32 -7.67 -6.42 -10.22
N PHE A 33 -8.29 -5.24 -10.21
CA PHE A 33 -9.73 -5.11 -10.08
C PHE A 33 -10.25 -4.31 -11.26
N GLU A 34 -11.14 -4.92 -12.05
CA GLU A 34 -11.63 -4.35 -13.32
C GLU A 34 -10.48 -3.89 -14.23
N ASP A 35 -10.44 -2.60 -14.56
CA ASP A 35 -9.43 -1.96 -15.41
C ASP A 35 -8.33 -1.27 -14.59
N VAL A 36 -8.18 -1.57 -13.29
CA VAL A 36 -7.18 -0.96 -12.40
C VAL A 36 -5.94 -1.87 -12.31
N ASP A 37 -4.77 -1.32 -12.65
CA ASP A 37 -3.49 -2.02 -12.59
C ASP A 37 -2.90 -2.04 -11.16
N ALA A 38 -3.21 -1.03 -10.34
CA ALA A 38 -2.78 -0.93 -8.94
C ALA A 38 -3.66 0.05 -8.16
N THR A 39 -3.80 -0.20 -6.86
CA THR A 39 -4.49 0.69 -5.93
C THR A 39 -3.53 1.14 -4.83
N ILE A 40 -3.48 2.45 -4.57
CA ILE A 40 -2.74 3.06 -3.47
C ILE A 40 -3.78 3.67 -2.53
N ARG A 41 -3.87 3.15 -1.31
CA ARG A 41 -4.67 3.69 -0.22
C ARG A 41 -3.79 4.61 0.61
N VAL A 42 -4.23 5.85 0.78
CA VAL A 42 -3.46 6.92 1.43
C VAL A 42 -4.19 7.35 2.69
N TYR A 43 -3.51 7.22 3.82
CA TYR A 43 -4.00 7.64 5.13
C TYR A 43 -3.21 8.86 5.58
N PRO A 44 -3.67 10.08 5.24
CA PRO A 44 -2.99 11.32 5.60
C PRO A 44 -3.06 11.56 7.11
N PRO A 45 -2.06 12.24 7.71
CA PRO A 45 -2.07 12.58 9.13
C PRO A 45 -3.05 13.72 9.48
N THR A 46 -3.36 14.59 8.51
CA THR A 46 -4.26 15.75 8.67
C THR A 46 -5.08 15.97 7.40
N GLU A 47 -6.22 16.66 7.53
CA GLU A 47 -7.14 16.92 6.42
C GLU A 47 -6.44 17.74 5.34
N GLU A 48 -5.70 18.77 5.74
CA GLU A 48 -4.87 19.59 4.85
C GLU A 48 -3.84 18.77 4.06
N ALA A 49 -3.22 17.76 4.68
CA ALA A 49 -2.31 16.86 3.98
C ALA A 49 -3.05 15.98 2.97
N GLY A 50 -4.24 15.49 3.32
CA GLY A 50 -5.11 14.73 2.43
C GLY A 50 -5.50 15.53 1.18
N GLU A 51 -5.97 16.76 1.36
CA GLU A 51 -6.35 17.65 0.26
C GLU A 51 -5.15 17.96 -0.66
N LEU A 52 -3.98 18.24 -0.08
CA LEU A 52 -2.76 18.51 -0.85
C LEU A 52 -2.32 17.29 -1.69
N ILE A 53 -2.40 16.09 -1.10
CA ILE A 53 -2.05 14.84 -1.78
C ILE A 53 -3.05 14.57 -2.90
N ASP A 54 -4.36 14.69 -2.66
CA ASP A 54 -5.39 14.42 -3.65
C ASP A 54 -5.23 15.33 -4.88
N GLU A 55 -5.08 16.66 -4.67
CA GLU A 55 -4.92 17.62 -5.78
C GLU A 55 -3.67 17.32 -6.62
N THR A 56 -2.55 17.03 -5.96
CA THR A 56 -1.26 16.83 -6.63
C THR A 56 -1.22 15.51 -7.39
N ILE A 57 -1.63 14.42 -6.74
CA ILE A 57 -1.46 13.07 -7.26
C ILE A 57 -2.53 12.72 -8.29
N HIS A 58 -3.73 13.29 -8.20
CA HIS A 58 -4.79 13.03 -9.18
C HIS A 58 -4.36 13.43 -10.60
N ARG A 59 -3.63 14.54 -10.76
CA ARG A 59 -3.07 14.92 -12.06
C ARG A 59 -2.05 13.89 -12.55
N ARG A 60 -1.17 13.47 -11.65
CA ARG A 60 -0.06 12.55 -11.96
C ARG A 60 -0.55 11.19 -12.45
N THR A 61 -1.54 10.61 -11.77
CA THR A 61 -2.12 9.30 -12.15
C THR A 61 -2.88 9.39 -13.46
N PHE A 62 -3.54 10.52 -13.73
CA PHE A 62 -4.21 10.77 -15.01
C PHE A 62 -3.22 10.88 -16.18
N ASP A 63 -2.10 11.57 -15.99
CA ASP A 63 -1.06 11.65 -17.02
C ASP A 63 -0.46 10.27 -17.32
N ILE A 64 -0.22 9.43 -16.31
CA ILE A 64 0.24 8.04 -16.48
C ILE A 64 -0.78 7.21 -17.26
N LEU A 65 -2.08 7.37 -16.99
CA LEU A 65 -3.13 6.69 -17.73
C LEU A 65 -3.12 7.07 -19.21
N LEU A 66 -2.98 8.37 -19.53
CA LEU A 66 -3.00 8.85 -20.90
C LEU A 66 -1.73 8.52 -21.69
N ASP A 67 -0.56 8.71 -21.08
CA ASP A 67 0.72 8.60 -21.77
C ASP A 67 1.23 7.15 -21.83
N GLU A 68 0.95 6.37 -20.78
CA GLU A 68 1.54 5.04 -20.59
C GLU A 68 0.50 3.92 -20.59
N GLY A 69 -0.78 4.26 -20.49
CA GLY A 69 -1.88 3.30 -20.52
C GLY A 69 -2.03 2.48 -19.24
N TYR A 70 -1.49 2.95 -18.12
CA TYR A 70 -1.63 2.28 -16.81
C TYR A 70 -2.62 3.03 -15.92
N HIS A 71 -3.59 2.30 -15.39
CA HIS A 71 -4.60 2.84 -14.50
C HIS A 71 -4.21 2.57 -13.04
N ILE A 72 -3.69 3.61 -12.38
CA ILE A 72 -3.32 3.55 -10.96
C ILE A 72 -4.38 4.34 -10.18
N SER A 73 -5.16 3.63 -9.36
CA SER A 73 -6.16 4.24 -8.51
C SER A 73 -5.52 4.71 -7.20
N VAL A 74 -5.80 5.95 -6.80
CA VAL A 74 -5.35 6.52 -5.54
C VAL A 74 -6.57 6.90 -4.72
N LEU A 75 -6.67 6.37 -3.51
CA LEU A 75 -7.78 6.57 -2.60
C LEU A 75 -7.25 7.30 -1.37
N VAL A 76 -7.55 8.60 -1.25
CA VAL A 76 -7.19 9.41 -0.08
C VAL A 76 -8.33 9.36 0.92
N PHE A 77 -8.04 8.89 2.12
CA PHE A 77 -9.02 8.78 3.21
C PHE A 77 -9.00 10.04 4.06
N GLU A 78 -10.13 10.38 4.66
CA GLU A 78 -10.18 11.40 5.69
C GLU A 78 -9.34 10.93 6.91
N PRO A 79 -8.57 11.83 7.56
CA PRO A 79 -7.85 11.52 8.78
C PRO A 79 -8.86 11.32 9.91
N ASP A 80 -9.40 10.12 10.03
CA ASP A 80 -10.37 9.80 11.05
C ASP A 80 -9.68 9.37 12.35
N GLY A 81 -10.05 10.00 13.46
CA GLY A 81 -9.46 9.77 14.79
C GLY A 81 -9.65 8.33 15.31
N ALA A 82 -10.49 7.51 14.68
CA ALA A 82 -10.51 6.06 14.85
C ALA A 82 -11.47 5.41 13.85
N GLN A 83 -10.97 4.85 12.75
CA GLN A 83 -11.58 3.67 12.09
C GLN A 83 -10.70 3.11 10.97
N ARG A 84 -9.77 2.22 11.33
CA ARG A 84 -9.32 1.17 10.41
C ARG A 84 -10.44 0.13 10.32
N SER A 85 -11.51 0.44 9.60
CA SER A 85 -12.51 -0.56 9.27
C SER A 85 -11.87 -1.52 8.28
N SER A 86 -11.53 -2.70 8.80
CA SER A 86 -11.37 -3.92 8.05
C SER A 86 -12.64 -4.21 7.23
N GLU A 87 -12.79 -3.61 6.05
CA GLU A 87 -13.74 -4.11 5.06
C GLU A 87 -13.44 -3.50 3.67
N LEU A 88 -12.67 -4.22 2.89
CA LEU A 88 -13.06 -4.59 1.52
C LEU A 88 -12.59 -6.02 1.30
N GLU A 89 -13.12 -6.93 2.12
CA GLU A 89 -13.29 -8.31 1.72
C GLU A 89 -14.35 -8.32 0.61
N VAL A 90 -13.92 -8.19 -0.65
CA VAL A 90 -14.67 -8.83 -1.75
C VAL A 90 -14.22 -10.28 -1.77
N THR A 91 -14.65 -11.04 -0.75
CA THR A 91 -14.54 -12.49 -0.77
C THR A 91 -15.62 -13.05 -1.68
N GLU A 92 -15.32 -13.10 -2.97
CA GLU A 92 -15.88 -14.19 -3.77
C GLU A 92 -15.21 -15.47 -3.27
N ARG A 93 -15.96 -16.16 -2.39
CA ARG A 93 -15.66 -17.48 -1.81
C ARG A 93 -14.77 -18.33 -2.71
N THR A 94 -13.55 -18.58 -2.27
CA THR A 94 -12.88 -19.85 -2.53
C THR A 94 -12.24 -20.37 -1.24
N ASP A 95 -12.72 -21.53 -0.83
CA ASP A 95 -12.30 -22.26 0.34
C ASP A 95 -10.86 -22.75 0.16
N GLY A 96 -9.94 -22.40 1.06
CA GLY A 96 -8.63 -23.07 1.09
C GLY A 96 -7.50 -22.31 1.78
N LEU A 97 -7.30 -22.61 3.07
CA LEU A 97 -6.02 -22.60 3.83
C LEU A 97 -4.84 -21.84 3.17
N GLY A 98 -4.55 -20.63 3.64
CA GLY A 98 -3.34 -19.89 3.24
C GLY A 98 -2.83 -18.99 4.38
N VAL A 99 -1.61 -19.29 4.82
CA VAL A 99 -0.85 -18.60 5.89
C VAL A 99 -0.50 -17.17 5.42
N PRO A 100 -0.54 -16.13 6.27
CA PRO A 100 -0.25 -14.76 5.82
C PRO A 100 1.23 -14.60 5.43
N GLU A 101 1.47 -14.24 4.17
CA GLU A 101 2.80 -13.92 3.64
C GLU A 101 3.36 -12.67 4.34
N MET A 102 4.57 -12.75 4.92
CA MET A 102 5.22 -11.63 5.62
C MET A 102 6.06 -10.78 4.67
N PHE A 103 5.93 -9.45 4.78
CA PHE A 103 6.71 -8.48 4.00
C PHE A 103 7.55 -7.58 4.92
N CYS A 104 8.74 -7.19 4.47
CA CYS A 104 9.61 -6.28 5.22
C CYS A 104 9.08 -4.85 5.17
N LEU A 105 8.75 -4.29 6.34
CA LEU A 105 8.20 -2.93 6.47
C LEU A 105 9.16 -1.80 6.06
N ASN A 106 10.46 -2.09 5.96
CA ASN A 106 11.47 -1.09 5.60
C ASN A 106 11.75 -1.04 4.09
N CYS A 107 11.75 -2.19 3.39
CA CYS A 107 12.17 -2.26 1.99
C CYS A 107 11.12 -2.89 1.05
N GLY A 108 9.97 -3.34 1.57
CA GLY A 108 8.90 -3.95 0.79
C GLY A 108 9.25 -5.31 0.17
N THR A 109 10.38 -5.91 0.54
CA THR A 109 10.79 -7.24 0.06
C THR A 109 10.03 -8.32 0.81
N GLN A 110 9.56 -9.33 0.08
CA GLN A 110 8.90 -10.51 0.64
C GLN A 110 9.87 -11.31 1.50
N LEU A 111 9.48 -11.59 2.73
CA LEU A 111 10.25 -12.39 3.68
C LEU A 111 9.72 -13.82 3.65
N PRO A 112 10.59 -14.84 3.72
CA PRO A 112 10.13 -16.22 3.87
C PRO A 112 9.49 -16.43 5.25
N ASP A 113 8.60 -17.42 5.36
CA ASP A 113 7.75 -17.70 6.54
C ASP A 113 8.49 -17.84 7.89
N ASP A 114 9.80 -18.10 7.88
CA ASP A 114 10.67 -18.26 9.05
C ASP A 114 11.70 -17.13 9.24
N ALA A 115 11.65 -16.07 8.42
CA ALA A 115 12.62 -14.98 8.51
C ALA A 115 12.30 -13.97 9.61
N HIS A 116 13.11 -14.00 10.67
CA HIS A 116 13.12 -12.98 11.71
C HIS A 116 13.93 -11.72 11.35
N PHE A 117 14.68 -11.74 10.23
CA PHE A 117 15.57 -10.65 9.82
C PHE A 117 15.62 -10.50 8.30
N CYS A 118 15.54 -9.25 7.81
CA CYS A 118 15.89 -8.90 6.44
C CYS A 118 17.42 -8.81 6.32
N GLN A 119 18.01 -9.35 5.24
CA GLN A 119 19.47 -9.39 5.00
C GLN A 119 20.16 -8.01 4.98
N SER A 120 19.40 -6.91 5.05
CA SER A 120 19.91 -5.54 5.13
C SER A 120 20.26 -5.08 6.56
N GLY A 121 20.00 -5.90 7.58
CA GLY A 121 20.43 -5.65 8.96
C GLY A 121 19.64 -4.53 9.63
N GLU A 122 18.52 -4.86 10.27
CA GLU A 122 18.10 -4.45 11.63
C GLU A 122 16.67 -4.93 11.93
N ASN A 123 16.38 -5.04 13.22
CA ASN A 123 15.47 -5.97 13.88
C ASN A 123 13.96 -5.68 13.66
N ILE A 124 13.13 -6.72 13.48
CA ILE A 124 11.67 -6.60 13.50
C ILE A 124 11.20 -7.09 14.88
N GLY A 125 10.66 -6.19 15.70
CA GLY A 125 10.16 -6.51 17.03
C GLY A 125 8.99 -7.48 16.97
N GLY A 126 9.27 -8.75 17.24
CA GLY A 126 8.23 -9.76 17.44
C GLY A 126 7.55 -9.56 18.79
N ASN A 127 6.28 -9.14 18.78
CA ASN A 127 5.39 -9.41 19.90
C ASN A 127 4.89 -10.84 19.74
N TYR A 128 5.58 -11.78 20.41
CA TYR A 128 5.04 -13.10 20.68
C TYR A 128 3.92 -12.94 21.72
N ASP A 129 2.72 -13.30 21.30
CA ASP A 129 1.59 -13.65 22.17
C ASP A 129 2.03 -14.85 23.03
N SER A 130 2.04 -14.68 24.34
CA SER A 130 2.11 -15.78 25.29
C SER A 130 0.83 -15.78 26.12
N GLY A 131 -0.19 -16.44 25.59
CA GLY A 131 -1.26 -16.99 26.39
C GLY A 131 -0.70 -18.01 27.39
N GLU A 132 -1.06 -17.82 28.66
CA GLU A 132 -0.96 -18.86 29.69
C GLU A 132 -2.31 -18.91 30.43
N GLU A 133 -2.99 -20.04 30.19
CA GLU A 133 -3.86 -20.87 31.05
C GLU A 133 -4.71 -20.23 32.18
#